data_AF-A0A9D9EQM2-F1
#
_entry.id   AF-A0A9D9EQM2-F1
#
_cell.length_a   1.000
_cell.length_b   1.000
_cell.length_c   1.000
_cell.angle_alpha   90.00
_cell.angle_beta   90.00
_cell.angle_gamma   90.00
#
_symmetry.space_group_name_H-M   'P 1'
#
loop_
_entity.id
_entity.type
_entity.pdbx_description
1 polymer ?
#
loop_
_entity_poly.entity_id
_entity_poly.type
_entity_poly.pdbx_seq_one_letter_code
_entity_poly.pdbx_strand_id
1 'polypeptide(L)'
;MGEIRSAIEIAMEKTAGIRSDKNAVETGKRKNEGKKAAALFLDGGDAEAFSAAIRGAADKNAFTAGALPVFCAAVRLPEQDADVENIRRLAEGIALLLPQAGLEALFRQGEVVFRQYLEDREAARRAVEQQFEPRRKAREEELSRRYNQRISLSLAQDPEYVSTLSKHLNALRAQYEAVVAEIRGRIQEAGGLQEEEDGGQAEG
;
A
#
# COMPACT_ATOMS: atom_id res chain seq x y z
N MET A 1 56.33 17.47 -7.81
CA MET A 1 56.68 16.51 -8.88
C MET A 1 55.38 15.89 -9.33
N GLY A 2 55.01 16.07 -10.60
CA GLY A 2 53.72 15.64 -11.13
C GLY A 2 53.73 14.14 -11.42
N GLU A 3 52.81 13.42 -10.79
CA GLU A 3 52.55 12.01 -11.07
C GLU A 3 51.90 11.89 -12.45
N ILE A 4 52.68 11.46 -13.44
CA ILE A 4 52.14 11.10 -14.75
C ILE A 4 51.49 9.73 -14.57
N ARG A 5 50.18 9.75 -14.25
CA ARG A 5 49.32 8.57 -14.24
C ARG A 5 49.44 7.83 -15.57
N SER A 6 49.68 6.52 -15.52
CA SER A 6 49.88 5.69 -16.71
C SER A 6 48.57 5.56 -17.50
N ALA A 7 48.63 5.66 -18.82
CA ALA A 7 47.46 5.50 -19.70
C ALA A 7 46.72 4.16 -19.51
N ILE A 8 47.40 3.16 -18.94
CA ILE A 8 46.84 1.86 -18.57
C ILE A 8 45.95 1.94 -17.32
N GLU A 9 46.33 2.71 -16.30
CA GLU A 9 45.53 2.90 -15.08
C GLU A 9 44.26 3.70 -15.39
N ILE A 10 44.36 4.74 -16.21
CA ILE A 10 43.19 5.50 -16.69
C ILE A 10 42.26 4.62 -17.53
N ALA A 11 42.81 3.65 -18.29
CA ALA A 11 42.00 2.69 -19.03
C ALA A 11 41.34 1.63 -18.12
N MET A 12 42.01 1.20 -17.05
CA MET A 12 41.49 0.26 -16.05
C MET A 12 40.42 0.89 -15.15
N GLU A 13 40.59 2.14 -14.74
CA GLU A 13 39.59 2.89 -13.97
C GLU A 13 38.32 3.17 -14.81
N LYS A 14 38.50 3.56 -16.08
CA LYS A 14 37.38 3.72 -17.01
C LYS A 14 36.65 2.41 -17.30
N THR A 15 37.35 1.28 -17.40
CA THR A 15 36.71 -0.03 -17.63
C THR A 15 36.02 -0.59 -16.38
N ALA A 16 36.55 -0.30 -15.19
CA ALA A 16 35.88 -0.61 -13.92
C ALA A 16 34.59 0.22 -13.74
N GLY A 17 34.65 1.53 -14.03
CA GLY A 17 33.46 2.41 -14.01
C GLY A 17 32.38 1.97 -15.00
N ILE A 18 32.75 1.67 -16.26
CA ILE A 18 31.82 1.20 -17.30
C ILE A 18 31.22 -0.18 -16.95
N ARG A 19 31.96 -1.08 -16.28
CA ARG A 19 31.46 -2.39 -15.86
C ARG A 19 30.51 -2.26 -14.66
N SER A 20 30.81 -1.35 -13.74
CA SER A 20 29.93 -1.00 -12.62
C SER A 20 28.60 -0.40 -13.10
N ASP A 21 28.64 0.53 -14.05
CA ASP A 21 27.46 1.12 -14.69
C ASP A 21 26.60 0.07 -15.41
N LYS A 22 27.21 -0.87 -16.14
CA LYS A 22 26.46 -1.94 -16.82
C LYS A 22 25.72 -2.84 -15.84
N ASN A 23 26.35 -3.23 -14.74
CA ASN A 23 25.70 -4.06 -13.72
C ASN A 23 24.56 -3.30 -13.03
N ALA A 24 24.77 -2.03 -12.66
CA ALA A 24 23.74 -1.19 -12.06
C ALA A 24 22.54 -0.98 -13.00
N VAL A 25 22.79 -0.76 -14.30
CA VAL A 25 21.73 -0.63 -15.32
C VAL A 25 20.95 -1.93 -15.48
N GLU A 26 21.62 -3.08 -15.52
CA GLU A 26 20.94 -4.38 -15.61
C GLU A 26 20.11 -4.67 -14.36
N THR A 27 20.64 -4.46 -13.15
CA THR A 27 19.87 -4.57 -11.90
C THR A 27 18.66 -3.63 -11.88
N GLY A 28 18.82 -2.40 -12.36
CA GLY A 28 17.71 -1.44 -12.50
C GLY A 28 16.61 -1.91 -13.46
N LYS A 29 16.98 -2.51 -14.59
CA LYS A 29 16.02 -3.13 -15.51
C LYS A 29 15.26 -4.27 -14.85
N ARG A 30 15.93 -5.14 -14.10
CA ARG A 30 15.30 -6.27 -13.39
C ARG A 30 14.34 -5.81 -12.29
N LYS A 31 14.70 -4.76 -11.54
CA LYS A 31 13.77 -4.12 -10.60
C LYS A 31 12.54 -3.57 -11.32
N ASN A 32 12.71 -2.95 -12.48
CA ASN A 32 11.57 -2.44 -13.26
C ASN A 32 10.71 -3.56 -13.86
N GLU A 33 11.28 -4.69 -14.27
CA GLU A 33 10.54 -5.89 -14.67
C GLU A 33 9.67 -6.40 -13.52
N GLY A 34 10.24 -6.51 -12.30
CA GLY A 34 9.50 -6.89 -11.10
C GLY A 34 8.33 -5.95 -10.79
N LYS A 35 8.55 -4.63 -10.86
CA LYS A 35 7.49 -3.63 -10.67
C LYS A 35 6.35 -3.79 -11.67
N LYS A 36 6.68 -3.95 -12.95
CA LYS A 36 5.68 -4.11 -14.03
C LYS A 36 4.89 -5.39 -13.87
N ALA A 37 5.56 -6.50 -13.57
CA ALA A 37 4.90 -7.79 -13.37
C ALA A 37 3.95 -7.76 -12.17
N ALA A 38 4.37 -7.18 -11.05
CA ALA A 38 3.52 -7.02 -9.88
C ALA A 38 2.31 -6.13 -10.15
N ALA A 39 2.50 -4.98 -10.81
CA ALA A 39 1.41 -4.08 -11.17
C ALA A 39 0.38 -4.76 -12.09
N LEU A 40 0.86 -5.46 -13.13
CA LEU A 40 0.00 -6.21 -14.05
C LEU A 40 -0.78 -7.30 -13.32
N PHE A 41 -0.12 -8.03 -12.42
CA PHE A 41 -0.78 -9.07 -11.65
C PHE A 41 -1.89 -8.50 -10.75
N LEU A 42 -1.67 -7.35 -10.12
CA LEU A 42 -2.69 -6.69 -9.29
C LEU A 42 -3.85 -6.12 -10.13
N ASP A 43 -3.61 -5.71 -11.37
CA ASP A 43 -4.59 -5.12 -12.29
C ASP A 43 -5.41 -6.18 -13.08
N GLY A 44 -5.66 -7.35 -12.50
CA GLY A 44 -6.41 -8.39 -13.19
C GLY A 44 -5.57 -9.45 -13.92
N GLY A 45 -4.23 -9.33 -13.93
CA GLY A 45 -3.32 -10.28 -14.57
C GLY A 45 -3.31 -11.70 -13.97
N ASP A 46 -3.00 -12.69 -14.80
CA ASP A 46 -3.01 -14.11 -14.46
C ASP A 46 -1.84 -14.54 -13.54
N ALA A 47 -2.13 -15.44 -12.60
CA ALA A 47 -1.17 -15.99 -11.65
C ALA A 47 -0.09 -16.84 -12.33
N GLU A 48 -0.43 -17.60 -13.37
CA GLU A 48 0.55 -18.39 -14.12
C GLU A 48 1.49 -17.49 -14.92
N ALA A 49 0.98 -16.41 -15.51
CA ALA A 49 1.81 -15.40 -16.16
C ALA A 49 2.78 -14.71 -15.17
N PHE A 50 2.33 -14.38 -13.96
CA PHE A 50 3.21 -13.81 -12.92
C PHE A 50 4.26 -14.82 -12.45
N SER A 51 3.87 -16.07 -12.22
CA SER A 51 4.78 -17.18 -11.89
C SER A 51 5.82 -17.43 -12.99
N ALA A 52 5.42 -17.38 -14.26
CA ALA A 52 6.32 -17.49 -15.40
C ALA A 52 7.34 -16.34 -15.44
N ALA A 53 6.91 -15.10 -15.14
CA ALA A 53 7.80 -13.95 -15.06
C ALA A 53 8.86 -14.11 -13.95
N ILE A 54 8.46 -14.62 -12.77
CA ILE A 54 9.39 -14.92 -11.67
C ILE A 54 10.40 -16.02 -12.07
N ARG A 55 9.92 -17.09 -12.72
CA ARG A 55 10.78 -18.20 -13.17
C ARG A 55 11.75 -17.79 -14.26
N GLY A 56 11.33 -16.92 -15.17
CA GLY A 56 12.13 -16.40 -16.28
C GLY A 56 13.08 -15.25 -15.91
N ALA A 57 13.00 -14.73 -14.68
CA ALA A 57 13.86 -13.65 -14.22
C ALA A 57 15.33 -14.13 -14.10
N ALA A 58 16.22 -13.47 -14.82
CA ALA A 58 17.66 -13.76 -14.77
C ALA A 58 18.28 -13.46 -13.40
N ASP A 59 17.78 -12.42 -12.72
CA ASP A 59 18.11 -12.07 -11.33
C ASP A 59 16.82 -12.00 -10.53
N LYS A 60 16.53 -13.09 -9.81
CA LYS A 60 15.34 -13.20 -8.96
C LYS A 60 15.36 -12.21 -7.80
N ASN A 61 16.53 -11.89 -7.25
CA ASN A 61 16.64 -10.98 -6.12
C ASN A 61 16.31 -9.55 -6.54
N ALA A 62 16.86 -9.09 -7.68
CA ALA A 62 16.52 -7.78 -8.23
C ALA A 62 15.05 -7.69 -8.68
N PHE A 63 14.50 -8.78 -9.24
CA PHE A 63 13.07 -8.84 -9.57
C PHE A 63 12.20 -8.70 -8.32
N THR A 64 12.47 -9.49 -7.28
CA THR A 64 11.74 -9.47 -6.00
C THR A 64 11.84 -8.11 -5.32
N ALA A 65 13.03 -7.50 -5.28
CA ALA A 65 13.24 -6.15 -4.75
C ALA A 65 12.46 -5.06 -5.53
N GLY A 66 12.14 -5.31 -6.81
CA GLY A 66 11.28 -4.45 -7.60
C GLY A 66 9.78 -4.68 -7.35
N ALA A 67 9.37 -5.95 -7.23
CA ALA A 67 7.97 -6.35 -7.07
C ALA A 67 7.43 -6.04 -5.67
N LEU A 68 8.21 -6.27 -4.61
CA LEU A 68 7.78 -6.13 -3.21
C LEU A 68 7.21 -4.74 -2.86
N PRO A 69 7.87 -3.62 -3.22
CA PRO A 69 7.31 -2.29 -2.95
C PRO A 69 5.93 -2.06 -3.58
N VAL A 70 5.65 -2.68 -4.74
CA VAL A 70 4.34 -2.58 -5.40
C VAL A 70 3.28 -3.31 -4.59
N PHE A 71 3.58 -4.51 -4.10
CA PHE A 71 2.69 -5.25 -3.21
C PHE A 71 2.45 -4.51 -1.89
N CYS A 72 3.51 -4.01 -1.24
CA CYS A 72 3.38 -3.25 0.01
C CYS A 72 2.52 -1.99 -0.16
N ALA A 73 2.70 -1.26 -1.26
CA ALA A 73 1.89 -0.07 -1.56
C ALA A 73 0.41 -0.40 -1.79
N ALA A 74 0.12 -1.60 -2.28
CA ALA A 74 -1.24 -2.06 -2.53
C ALA A 74 -1.97 -2.56 -1.27
N VAL A 75 -1.25 -2.93 -0.19
CA VAL A 75 -1.86 -3.21 1.13
C VAL A 75 -2.44 -1.92 1.68
N ARG A 76 -3.76 -1.76 1.69
CA ARG A 76 -4.47 -0.57 2.19
C ARG A 76 -5.78 -0.98 2.85
N LEU A 77 -6.34 -0.10 3.69
CA LEU A 77 -7.67 -0.31 4.24
C LEU A 77 -8.71 -0.35 3.11
N PRO A 78 -9.68 -1.28 3.16
CA PRO A 78 -10.72 -1.38 2.15
C PRO A 78 -11.70 -0.22 2.27
N GLU A 79 -12.18 0.30 1.13
CA GLU A 79 -13.24 1.30 1.14
C GLU A 79 -14.63 0.66 1.04
N GLN A 80 -14.71 -0.51 0.41
CA GLN A 80 -15.90 -1.31 0.15
C GLN A 80 -15.58 -2.82 0.20
N ASP A 81 -16.62 -3.67 0.27
CA ASP A 81 -16.46 -5.13 0.35
C ASP A 81 -15.67 -5.72 -0.82
N ALA A 82 -15.83 -5.16 -2.03
CA ALA A 82 -15.06 -5.59 -3.21
C ALA A 82 -13.55 -5.41 -3.03
N ASP A 83 -13.10 -4.45 -2.21
CA ASP A 83 -11.68 -4.24 -1.94
C ASP A 83 -11.08 -5.34 -1.05
N VAL A 84 -11.90 -6.10 -0.34
CA VAL A 84 -11.44 -7.25 0.45
C VAL A 84 -10.94 -8.37 -0.47
N GLU A 85 -11.44 -8.47 -1.71
CA GLU A 85 -10.89 -9.42 -2.68
C GLU A 85 -9.45 -9.07 -3.07
N ASN A 86 -9.09 -7.78 -3.04
CA ASN A 86 -7.73 -7.34 -3.34
C ASN A 86 -6.72 -7.89 -2.32
N ILE A 87 -7.10 -8.06 -1.03
CA ILE A 87 -6.16 -8.65 -0.06
C ILE A 87 -5.86 -10.12 -0.36
N ARG A 88 -6.83 -10.87 -0.90
CA ARG A 88 -6.61 -12.27 -1.32
C ARG A 88 -5.67 -12.34 -2.50
N ARG A 89 -5.84 -11.43 -3.47
CA ARG A 89 -4.95 -11.31 -4.62
C ARG A 89 -3.53 -10.92 -4.19
N LEU A 90 -3.40 -10.00 -3.24
CA LEU A 90 -2.11 -9.65 -2.64
C LEU A 90 -1.45 -10.87 -1.98
N ALA A 91 -2.21 -11.65 -1.23
CA ALA A 91 -1.73 -12.86 -0.59
C ALA A 91 -1.21 -13.89 -1.61
N GLU A 92 -1.95 -14.11 -2.70
CA GLU A 92 -1.56 -15.01 -3.78
C GLU A 92 -0.26 -14.54 -4.46
N GLY A 93 -0.18 -13.26 -4.84
CA GLY A 93 1.01 -12.70 -5.48
C GLY A 93 2.25 -12.78 -4.58
N ILE A 94 2.08 -12.52 -3.28
CA ILE A 94 3.16 -12.61 -2.30
C ILE A 94 3.54 -14.08 -2.05
N ALA A 95 2.59 -15.01 -2.03
CA ALA A 95 2.90 -16.44 -1.91
C ALA A 95 3.69 -16.96 -3.11
N LEU A 96 3.39 -16.47 -4.32
CA LEU A 96 4.18 -16.79 -5.52
C LEU A 96 5.59 -16.19 -5.46
N LEU A 97 5.72 -14.98 -4.91
CA LEU A 97 7.00 -14.26 -4.83
C LEU A 97 7.89 -14.78 -3.68
N LEU A 98 7.29 -15.12 -2.54
CA LEU A 98 7.93 -15.51 -1.28
C LEU A 98 7.27 -16.76 -0.69
N PRO A 99 7.37 -17.94 -1.34
CA PRO A 99 6.65 -19.15 -0.93
C PRO A 99 7.06 -19.67 0.46
N GLN A 100 8.28 -19.36 0.92
CA GLN A 100 8.79 -19.81 2.22
C GLN A 100 8.46 -18.85 3.37
N ALA A 101 7.80 -17.72 3.10
CA ALA A 101 7.56 -16.69 4.11
C ALA A 101 6.40 -17.01 5.07
N GLY A 102 5.53 -17.96 4.73
CA GLY A 102 4.43 -18.39 5.62
C GLY A 102 3.40 -17.30 5.95
N LEU A 103 3.24 -16.29 5.08
CA LEU A 103 2.40 -15.11 5.34
C LEU A 103 0.89 -15.37 5.18
N GLU A 104 0.48 -16.57 4.78
CA GLU A 104 -0.93 -16.90 4.53
C GLU A 104 -1.83 -16.67 5.74
N ALA A 105 -1.35 -17.02 6.94
CA ALA A 105 -2.11 -16.82 8.18
C ALA A 105 -2.31 -15.33 8.48
N LEU A 106 -1.28 -14.51 8.23
CA LEU A 106 -1.33 -13.06 8.39
C LEU A 106 -2.36 -12.43 7.44
N PHE A 107 -2.39 -12.84 6.17
CA PHE A 107 -3.39 -12.35 5.21
C PHE A 107 -4.81 -12.80 5.57
N ARG A 108 -5.01 -14.04 6.03
CA ARG A 108 -6.32 -14.51 6.52
C ARG A 108 -6.80 -13.68 7.72
N GLN A 109 -5.91 -13.38 8.67
CA GLN A 109 -6.24 -12.52 9.80
C GLN A 109 -6.56 -11.09 9.34
N GLY A 110 -5.76 -10.54 8.43
CA GLY A 110 -5.99 -9.22 7.82
C GLY A 110 -7.36 -9.12 7.14
N GLU A 111 -7.79 -10.18 6.44
CA GLU A 111 -9.12 -10.22 5.80
C GLU A 111 -10.26 -10.11 6.82
N VAL A 112 -10.15 -10.80 7.96
CA VAL A 112 -11.16 -10.72 9.04
C VAL A 112 -11.20 -9.30 9.62
N VAL A 113 -10.03 -8.72 9.91
CA VAL A 113 -9.92 -7.36 10.44
C VAL A 113 -10.47 -6.32 9.45
N PHE A 114 -10.23 -6.51 8.15
CA PHE A 114 -10.70 -5.62 7.09
C PHE A 114 -12.22 -5.64 6.93
N ARG A 115 -12.86 -6.81 7.11
CA ARG A 115 -14.33 -6.88 7.17
C ARG A 115 -14.87 -6.18 8.42
N GLN A 116 -14.25 -6.41 9.57
CA GLN A 116 -14.64 -5.72 10.81
C GLN A 116 -14.53 -4.20 10.66
N TYR A 117 -13.49 -3.70 10.00
CA TYR A 117 -13.33 -2.27 9.73
C TYR A 117 -14.50 -1.68 8.91
N LEU A 118 -14.98 -2.40 7.89
CA LEU A 118 -16.13 -1.96 7.09
C LEU A 118 -17.41 -1.93 7.93
N GLU A 119 -17.63 -2.95 8.77
CA GLU A 119 -18.76 -3.00 9.70
C GLU A 119 -18.71 -1.84 10.72
N ASP A 120 -17.54 -1.58 11.29
CA ASP A 120 -17.33 -0.52 12.26
C ASP A 120 -17.53 0.87 11.64
N ARG A 121 -17.12 1.06 10.37
CA ARG A 121 -17.38 2.31 9.63
C ARG A 121 -18.86 2.57 9.47
N GLU A 122 -19.62 1.56 9.08
CA GLU A 122 -21.08 1.67 8.94
C GLU A 122 -21.76 1.89 10.30
N ALA A 123 -21.30 1.20 11.34
CA ALA A 123 -21.77 1.42 12.71
C ALA A 123 -21.50 2.85 13.19
N ALA A 124 -20.29 3.37 12.96
CA ALA A 124 -19.92 4.75 13.31
C ALA A 124 -20.78 5.77 12.57
N ARG A 125 -21.03 5.56 11.27
CA ARG A 125 -21.94 6.40 10.47
C ARG A 125 -23.34 6.41 11.07
N ARG A 126 -23.92 5.24 11.34
CA ARG A 126 -25.26 5.12 11.92
C ARG A 126 -25.36 5.75 13.30
N ALA A 127 -24.34 5.60 14.15
CA ALA A 127 -24.32 6.20 15.47
C ALA A 127 -24.37 7.73 15.41
N VAL A 128 -23.56 8.34 14.52
CA VAL A 128 -23.59 9.79 14.29
C VAL A 128 -24.93 10.22 13.68
N GLU A 129 -25.46 9.49 12.69
CA GLU A 129 -26.76 9.80 12.11
C GLU A 129 -27.89 9.81 13.15
N GLN A 130 -27.95 8.81 14.02
CA GLN A 130 -28.95 8.72 15.10
C GLN A 130 -28.84 9.88 16.10
N GLN A 131 -27.64 10.36 16.37
CA GLN A 131 -27.43 11.50 17.26
C GLN A 131 -27.98 12.81 16.67
N PHE A 132 -27.89 12.98 15.35
CA PHE A 132 -28.28 14.23 14.68
C PHE A 132 -29.72 14.20 14.11
N GLU A 133 -30.33 13.02 13.95
CA GLU A 133 -31.68 12.86 13.42
C GLU A 133 -32.77 13.65 14.17
N PRO A 134 -32.78 13.67 15.53
CA PRO A 134 -33.76 14.45 16.28
C PRO A 134 -33.62 15.96 16.04
N ARG A 135 -32.38 16.45 16.00
CA ARG A 135 -32.07 17.88 15.75
C ARG A 135 -32.47 18.30 14.34
N ARG A 136 -32.26 17.41 13.36
CA ARG A 136 -32.71 17.59 11.97
C ARG A 136 -34.23 17.74 11.90
N LYS A 137 -34.97 16.81 12.50
CA LYS A 137 -36.45 16.85 12.54
C LYS A 137 -36.99 18.12 13.20
N ALA A 138 -36.43 18.50 14.35
CA ALA A 138 -36.85 19.72 15.05
C ALA A 138 -36.66 20.97 14.17
N ARG A 139 -35.53 21.07 13.46
CA ARG A 139 -35.25 22.18 12.54
C ARG A 139 -36.16 22.17 11.30
N GLU A 140 -36.45 21.00 10.73
CA GLU A 140 -37.40 20.85 9.63
C GLU A 140 -38.81 21.32 10.00
N GLU A 141 -39.29 20.93 11.19
CA GLU A 141 -40.61 21.33 11.67
C GLU A 141 -40.70 22.84 11.90
N GLU A 142 -39.67 23.42 12.51
CA GLU A 142 -39.61 24.86 12.77
C GLU A 142 -39.64 25.68 11.48
N LEU A 143 -38.82 25.30 10.49
CA LEU A 143 -38.80 25.95 9.18
C LEU A 143 -40.13 25.74 8.45
N SER A 144 -40.69 24.53 8.50
CA SER A 144 -41.96 24.24 7.84
C SER A 144 -43.11 25.08 8.39
N ARG A 145 -43.13 25.32 9.72
CA ARG A 145 -44.09 26.22 10.36
C ARG A 145 -43.89 27.68 9.96
N ARG A 146 -42.64 28.16 9.86
CA ARG A 146 -42.36 29.55 9.47
C ARG A 146 -42.71 29.85 8.03
N TYR A 147 -42.46 28.91 7.12
CA TYR A 147 -42.63 29.12 5.68
C TYR A 147 -43.95 28.55 5.13
N ASN A 148 -44.77 27.90 5.95
CA ASN A 148 -46.01 27.20 5.55
C ASN A 148 -45.79 26.24 4.36
N GLN A 149 -44.60 25.65 4.28
CA GLN A 149 -44.19 24.73 3.22
C GLN A 149 -43.39 23.59 3.83
N ARG A 150 -43.49 22.39 3.27
CA ARG A 150 -42.72 21.24 3.77
C ARG A 150 -41.27 21.37 3.33
N ILE A 151 -40.38 21.58 4.29
CA ILE A 151 -38.93 21.66 4.06
C ILE A 151 -38.28 20.35 4.49
N SER A 152 -37.46 19.77 3.61
CA SER A 152 -36.64 18.59 3.88
C SER A 152 -35.17 19.00 3.90
N LEU A 153 -34.49 18.72 5.00
CA LEU A 153 -33.07 19.00 5.22
C LEU A 153 -32.26 17.71 5.18
N SER A 154 -31.14 17.73 4.44
CA SER A 154 -30.16 16.64 4.45
C SER A 154 -29.15 16.83 5.58
N LEU A 155 -28.78 15.74 6.28
CA LEU A 155 -27.71 15.78 7.30
C LEU A 155 -26.35 16.22 6.71
N ALA A 156 -26.10 15.90 5.43
CA ALA A 156 -24.87 16.29 4.75
C ALA A 156 -24.71 17.81 4.58
N GLN A 157 -25.78 18.58 4.75
CA GLN A 157 -25.75 20.05 4.72
C GLN A 157 -25.42 20.67 6.08
N ASP A 158 -25.36 19.87 7.15
CA ASP A 158 -24.99 20.33 8.49
C ASP A 158 -23.47 20.21 8.69
N PRO A 159 -22.72 21.33 8.81
CA PRO A 159 -21.28 21.31 9.01
C PRO A 159 -20.86 20.56 10.28
N GLU A 160 -21.70 20.58 11.32
CA GLU A 160 -21.43 19.92 12.60
C GLU A 160 -21.52 18.39 12.45
N TYR A 161 -22.50 17.90 11.69
CA TYR A 161 -22.62 16.49 11.33
C TYR A 161 -21.40 16.02 10.52
N VAL A 162 -21.04 16.75 9.47
CA VAL A 162 -19.90 16.39 8.60
C VAL A 162 -18.60 16.34 9.42
N SER A 163 -18.33 17.37 10.23
CA SER A 163 -17.15 17.40 11.10
C SER A 163 -17.12 16.23 12.09
N THR A 164 -18.26 15.93 12.72
CA THR A 164 -18.34 14.84 13.72
C THR A 164 -18.11 13.48 13.05
N LEU A 165 -18.80 13.21 11.94
CA LEU A 165 -18.61 11.98 11.18
C LEU A 165 -17.16 11.81 10.72
N SER A 166 -16.54 12.85 10.16
CA SER A 166 -15.13 12.79 9.75
C SER A 166 -14.19 12.50 10.92
N LYS A 167 -14.42 13.09 12.10
CA LYS A 167 -13.61 12.79 13.29
C LYS A 167 -13.72 11.31 13.71
N HIS A 168 -14.93 10.78 13.75
CA HIS A 168 -15.16 9.36 14.08
C HIS A 168 -14.50 8.42 13.07
N LEU A 169 -14.68 8.68 11.78
CA LEU A 169 -14.08 7.86 10.72
C LEU A 169 -12.56 7.94 10.71
N ASN A 170 -11.97 9.12 10.96
CA ASN A 170 -10.52 9.28 11.03
C ASN A 170 -9.93 8.57 12.26
N ALA A 171 -10.60 8.65 13.41
CA ALA A 171 -10.18 7.93 14.62
C ALA A 171 -10.23 6.42 14.40
N LEU A 172 -11.27 5.92 13.73
CA LEU A 172 -11.39 4.52 13.35
C LEU A 172 -10.28 4.12 12.38
N ARG A 173 -10.06 4.90 11.31
CA ARG A 173 -8.99 4.66 10.34
C ARG A 173 -7.62 4.54 11.02
N ALA A 174 -7.30 5.46 11.93
CA ALA A 174 -6.03 5.46 12.64
C ALA A 174 -5.79 4.18 13.47
N GLN A 175 -6.84 3.61 14.06
CA GLN A 175 -6.74 2.34 14.81
C GLN A 175 -6.41 1.17 13.89
N TYR A 176 -7.02 1.13 12.71
CA TYR A 176 -6.84 0.02 11.75
C TYR A 176 -5.60 0.16 10.87
N GLU A 177 -5.07 1.38 10.70
CA GLU A 177 -3.83 1.61 9.94
C GLU A 177 -2.61 0.89 10.59
N ALA A 178 -2.63 0.67 11.90
CA ALA A 178 -1.61 -0.12 12.59
C ALA A 178 -1.52 -1.56 12.07
N VAL A 179 -2.66 -2.16 11.73
CA VAL A 179 -2.72 -3.53 11.17
C VAL A 179 -2.19 -3.55 9.74
N VAL A 180 -2.52 -2.53 8.94
CA VAL A 180 -1.95 -2.35 7.60
C VAL A 180 -0.43 -2.21 7.66
N ALA A 181 0.07 -1.43 8.62
CA ALA A 181 1.50 -1.24 8.85
C ALA A 181 2.18 -2.56 9.26
N GLU A 182 1.55 -3.34 10.14
CA GLU A 182 2.06 -4.67 10.53
C GLU A 182 2.16 -5.61 9.33
N ILE A 183 1.11 -5.69 8.50
CA ILE A 183 1.12 -6.53 7.29
C ILE A 183 2.25 -6.09 6.35
N ARG A 184 2.39 -4.79 6.08
CA ARG A 184 3.48 -4.27 5.25
C ARG A 184 4.85 -4.59 5.83
N GLY A 185 5.04 -4.41 7.14
CA GLY A 185 6.30 -4.70 7.83
C GLY A 185 6.70 -6.17 7.71
N ARG A 186 5.75 -7.10 7.91
CA ARG A 186 5.99 -8.54 7.74
C ARG A 186 6.34 -8.93 6.32
N ILE A 187 5.72 -8.30 5.31
CA ILE A 187 6.07 -8.53 3.89
C ILE A 187 7.49 -8.05 3.60
N GLN A 188 7.88 -6.89 4.13
CA GLN A 188 9.23 -6.34 3.95
C GLN A 188 10.30 -7.19 4.65
N GLU A 189 10.03 -7.61 5.89
CA GLU A 189 10.89 -8.50 6.68
C GLU A 189 11.12 -9.83 5.93
N ALA A 190 10.04 -10.45 5.44
CA ALA A 190 10.11 -11.67 4.65
C ALA A 190 10.82 -11.49 3.30
N GLY A 191 10.75 -10.29 2.73
CA GLY A 191 11.37 -9.93 1.47
C GLY A 191 12.86 -9.60 1.54
N GLY A 192 13.45 -9.60 2.74
CA GLY A 192 14.84 -9.23 2.95
C GLY A 192 15.13 -7.75 2.65
N LEU A 193 14.12 -6.90 2.64
CA LEU A 193 14.27 -5.44 2.56
C LEU A 193 14.56 -4.90 3.96
N GLN A 194 15.66 -5.34 4.57
CA GLN A 194 16.32 -4.49 5.55
C GLN A 194 17.00 -3.39 4.73
N GLU A 195 16.67 -2.14 5.01
CA GLU A 195 17.47 -1.02 4.53
C GLU A 195 18.92 -1.35 4.91
N GLU A 196 19.78 -1.55 3.91
CA GLU A 196 21.19 -1.24 4.08
C GLU A 196 21.20 0.26 4.41
N GLU A 197 21.08 0.57 5.71
CA GLU A 197 21.47 1.87 6.23
C GLU A 197 22.90 2.08 5.77
N ASP A 198 22.98 2.98 4.79
CA ASP A 198 24.12 3.77 4.36
C ASP A 198 25.25 3.81 5.40
N GLY A 199 26.12 2.79 5.34
CA GLY A 199 27.40 2.73 6.03
C GLY A 199 28.50 3.45 5.24
N GLY A 200 28.13 4.46 4.46
CA GLY A 200 29.05 5.46 3.94
C GLY A 200 29.53 6.39 5.06
N GLN A 201 30.35 5.88 5.98
CA GLN A 201 31.25 6.73 6.75
C GLN A 201 32.59 6.78 6.03
N ALA A 202 32.71 7.75 5.14
CA ALA A 202 33.97 8.46 4.95
C ALA A 202 34.25 9.24 6.24
N GLU A 203 35.41 8.98 6.86
CA GLU A 203 36.31 9.94 7.54
C GLU A 203 37.17 9.20 8.59
N GLY A 204 38.50 9.28 8.43
CA GLY A 204 39.53 8.68 9.28
C GLY A 204 40.86 8.53 8.55
#